data_AF-A0A1I2JCN6-F1
#
_entry.id   AF-A0A1I2JCN6-F1
#
_cell.length_a   1.000
_cell.length_b   1.000
_cell.length_c   1.000
_cell.angle_alpha   90.00
_cell.angle_beta   90.00
_cell.angle_gamma   90.00
#
_symmetry.space_group_name_H-M   'P 1'
#
loop_
_entity.id
_entity.type
_entity.pdbx_description
1 polymer ?
#
loop_
_entity_poly.entity_id
_entity_poly.type
_entity_poly.pdbx_seq_one_letter_code
_entity_poly.pdbx_strand_id
1 'polypeptide(L)' 'MEVRQRRAEKVGASAEPCGVCGGSNVVAMRSRAVRRGADWLNPVFDPAPRTHDLCRDCGAKHRTENGLRV' A
#
# COMPACT_ATOMS: atom_id res chain seq x y z
N MET A 1 -8.11 5.94 -19.25
CA MET A 1 -7.52 5.37 -18.02
C MET A 1 -8.66 5.06 -17.05
N GLU A 2 -9.01 3.79 -16.84
CA GLU A 2 -9.95 3.44 -15.78
C GLU A 2 -9.30 3.69 -14.41
N VAL A 3 -9.88 4.59 -13.63
CA VAL A 3 -9.45 4.85 -12.25
C VAL A 3 -9.90 3.68 -11.38
N ARG A 4 -9.05 2.64 -11.28
CA ARG A 4 -9.27 1.52 -10.36
C ARG A 4 -9.17 2.02 -8.94
N GLN A 5 -10.31 2.09 -8.24
CA GLN A 5 -10.33 2.49 -6.85
C GLN A 5 -9.61 1.46 -5.96
N ARG A 6 -8.77 1.96 -5.07
CA ARG A 6 -8.01 1.16 -4.12
C ARG A 6 -8.25 1.68 -2.71
N ARG A 7 -8.42 0.76 -1.77
CA ARG A 7 -8.47 1.06 -0.35
C ARG A 7 -7.08 0.83 0.21
N ALA A 8 -6.50 1.88 0.77
CA ALA A 8 -5.28 1.81 1.55
C ALA A 8 -5.63 1.70 3.03
N GLU A 9 -4.91 0.84 3.75
CA GLU A 9 -5.05 0.62 5.18
C GLU A 9 -3.66 0.65 5.81
N LYS A 10 -3.57 1.19 7.01
CA LYS A 10 -2.34 1.16 7.81
C LYS A 10 -2.24 -0.22 8.46
N VAL A 11 -1.15 -0.92 8.18
CA VAL A 11 -0.85 -2.23 8.77
C VAL A 11 -0.04 -2.08 10.06
N GLY A 12 0.85 -1.08 10.12
CA GLY A 12 1.70 -0.86 11.27
C GLY A 12 2.75 0.23 11.07
N ALA A 13 3.74 0.25 11.94
CA ALA A 13 4.99 0.97 11.70
C ALA A 13 5.87 0.17 10.73
N SER A 14 6.64 0.85 9.87
CA SER A 14 7.68 0.19 9.09
C SER A 14 8.88 -0.09 9.98
N ALA A 15 9.57 -1.20 9.71
CA ALA A 15 10.82 -1.54 10.39
C ALA A 15 12.00 -0.70 9.90
N GLU A 16 11.88 -0.05 8.73
CA GLU A 16 12.97 0.70 8.12
C GLU A 16 12.75 2.23 8.16
N PRO A 17 13.81 3.02 8.40
CA PRO A 17 13.74 4.47 8.30
C PRO A 17 13.48 4.90 6.85
N CYS A 18 13.01 6.13 6.65
CA CYS A 18 12.75 6.65 5.32
C CYS A 18 14.04 6.71 4.49
N GLY A 19 14.07 6.07 3.32
CA GLY A 19 15.23 6.14 2.41
C GLY A 19 15.47 7.50 1.76
N VAL A 20 14.59 8.49 1.99
CA VAL A 20 14.71 9.85 1.45
C VAL A 20 15.14 10.86 2.51
N CYS A 21 14.39 10.97 3.62
CA CYS A 21 14.68 11.95 4.67
C CYS A 21 15.39 11.35 5.90
N GLY A 22 15.55 10.03 5.99
CA GLY A 22 16.11 9.34 7.16
C GLY A 22 15.19 9.28 8.37
N GLY A 23 14.00 9.88 8.34
CA GLY A 23 13.04 9.88 9.44
C GLY A 23 12.51 8.49 9.79
N SER A 24 12.23 8.25 11.06
CA SER A 24 11.70 6.98 11.57
C SER A 24 10.17 6.89 11.55
N ASN A 25 9.48 8.00 11.27
CA ASN A 25 8.02 8.06 11.21
C ASN A 25 7.49 7.48 9.88
N VAL A 26 7.77 6.20 9.66
CA VAL A 26 7.38 5.47 8.46
C VAL A 26 6.30 4.45 8.82
N VAL A 27 5.20 4.46 8.08
CA VAL A 27 4.09 3.53 8.29
C VAL A 27 4.00 2.54 7.14
N ALA A 28 3.86 1.27 7.49
CA ALA A 28 3.58 0.21 6.54
C ALA A 28 2.09 0.24 6.18
N MET A 29 1.81 0.31 4.88
CA MET A 29 0.48 0.44 4.32
C MET A 29 0.20 -0.72 3.37
N ARG A 30 -1.02 -1.25 3.43
CA ARG A 30 -1.53 -2.26 2.48
C ARG A 30 -2.60 -1.63 1.63
N SER A 31 -2.47 -1.77 0.32
CA SER A 31 -3.44 -1.29 -0.65
C SER A 31 -4.06 -2.47 -1.40
N ARG A 32 -5.39 -2.54 -1.39
CA ARG A 32 -6.15 -3.55 -2.14
C ARG A 32 -7.07 -2.86 -3.14
N ALA A 33 -7.26 -3.48 -4.31
CA ALA A 33 -8.29 -3.02 -5.23
C ALA A 33 -9.67 -3.26 -4.58
N VAL A 34 -10.54 -2.27 -4.67
CA VAL A 34 -11.91 -2.38 -4.17
C VAL A 34 -12.81 -2.66 -5.37
N ARG A 35 -13.65 -3.69 -5.27
CA ARG A 35 -14.67 -3.98 -6.27
C ARG A 35 -15.62 -2.80 -6.41
N ARG A 36 -16.04 -2.45 -7.63
CA ARG A 36 -17.18 -1.54 -7.88
C ARG A 36 -18.10 -2.12 -8.95
N GLY A 37 -19.40 -2.08 -8.70
CA GLY A 37 -20.42 -2.44 -9.69
C GLY A 37 -20.35 -3.91 -10.13
N ALA A 38 -20.16 -4.14 -11.44
CA ALA A 38 -20.21 -5.46 -12.09
C ALA A 38 -19.19 -6.49 -11.57
N ASP A 39 -18.17 -6.06 -10.82
CA ASP A 39 -17.20 -6.92 -10.13
C ASP A 39 -17.84 -7.87 -9.08
N TRP A 40 -19.09 -7.63 -8.67
CA TRP A 40 -19.87 -8.58 -7.84
C TRP A 40 -20.17 -9.90 -8.56
N LEU A 41 -20.20 -9.90 -9.90
CA LEU A 41 -20.54 -11.07 -10.71
C LEU A 41 -19.37 -12.06 -10.87
N ASN A 42 -18.14 -11.67 -10.50
CA ASN A 42 -16.98 -12.55 -10.54
C ASN A 42 -16.57 -12.98 -9.12
N PRO A 43 -16.99 -14.16 -8.64
CA PRO A 43 -16.63 -14.65 -7.30
C PRO A 43 -15.12 -14.90 -7.14
N VAL A 44 -14.38 -15.13 -8.23
CA VAL A 44 -12.94 -15.48 -8.24
C VAL A 44 -12.03 -14.25 -8.29
N PHE A 45 -12.57 -13.03 -8.27
CA PHE A 45 -11.73 -11.84 -8.24
C PHE A 45 -10.95 -11.73 -6.91
N ASP A 46 -9.67 -12.12 -6.95
CA ASP A 46 -8.68 -11.92 -5.90
C ASP A 46 -7.58 -10.95 -6.37
N PRO A 47 -7.71 -9.64 -6.10
CA PRO A 47 -6.67 -8.69 -6.42
C PRO A 47 -5.55 -8.81 -5.39
N ALA A 48 -4.40 -9.35 -5.81
CA ALA A 48 -3.20 -9.43 -4.98
C ALA A 48 -2.92 -8.07 -4.29
N PRO A 49 -2.86 -8.04 -2.94
CA PRO A 49 -2.62 -6.83 -2.18
C PRO A 49 -1.22 -6.28 -2.47
N ARG A 50 -1.07 -4.96 -2.49
CA ARG A 50 0.24 -4.30 -2.60
C ARG A 50 0.62 -3.62 -1.30
N THR A 51 1.78 -3.96 -0.78
CA THR A 51 2.38 -3.32 0.39
C THR A 51 3.29 -2.17 -0.02
N HIS A 52 3.32 -1.12 0.80
CA HIS A 52 4.21 0.02 0.63
C HIS A 52 4.45 0.71 1.96
N ASP A 53 5.60 1.35 2.08
CA ASP A 53 5.92 2.25 3.17
C ASP A 53 5.57 3.68 2.79
N LEU A 54 5.05 4.43 3.76
CA LEU A 54 4.80 5.86 3.65
C LEU A 54 5.49 6.59 4.80
N CYS A 55 6.42 7.47 4.49
CA CYS A 55 6.96 8.40 5.47
C CYS A 55 5.93 9.50 5.75
N ARG A 56 5.57 9.69 7.02
CA ARG A 56 4.64 10.72 7.47
C ARG A 56 5.27 12.11 7.56
N ASP A 57 6.60 12.19 7.60
CA ASP A 57 7.32 13.46 7.71
C ASP A 57 7.53 14.11 6.34
N CYS A 58 8.03 13.35 5.35
CA CYS A 58 8.35 13.89 4.02
C CYS A 58 7.40 13.41 2.90
N GLY A 59 6.47 12.49 3.20
CA GLY A 59 5.52 11.96 2.21
C GLY A 59 6.11 10.94 1.24
N ALA A 60 7.39 10.57 1.37
CA ALA A 60 8.02 9.57 0.50
C ALA A 60 7.31 8.22 0.60
N LYS A 61 7.12 7.60 -0.56
CA LYS A 61 6.41 6.33 -0.71
C LYS A 61 7.29 5.30 -1.39
N HIS A 62 7.54 4.18 -0.71
CA HIS A 62 8.36 3.08 -1.24
C HIS A 62 7.52 1.81 -1.33
N ARG A 63 7.64 1.08 -2.44
CA ARG A 63 6.97 -0.22 -2.54
C ARG A 63 7.67 -1.22 -1.63
N THR A 64 6.89 -2.07 -0.99
CA THR A 64 7.42 -3.18 -0.19
C THR A 64 6.77 -4.47 -0.65
N GLU A 65 7.52 -5.57 -0.59
CA GLU A 65 7.04 -6.93 -0.80
C GLU A 65 7.50 -7.77 0.39
N ASN A 66 6.57 -8.45 1.05
CA ASN A 66 6.83 -9.24 2.28
C ASN A 66 7.54 -8.46 3.41
N GLY A 67 7.30 -7.15 3.51
CA GLY A 67 7.93 -6.30 4.52
C GLY A 67 9.33 -5.79 4.17
N LEU A 68 9.86 -6.17 3.00
CA LEU A 68 11.13 -5.68 2.47
C LEU A 68 10.87 -4.67 1.35
N ARG A 69 11.71 -3.63 1.23
CA ARG A 69 11.62 -2.69 0.11
C ARG A 69 12.08 -3.34 -1.19
N VAL A 70 11.36 -3.03 -2.27
CA VAL A 70 11.64 -3.46 -3.65
C VAL A 70 11.69 -2.27 -4.59
#